data_AF-A0A938X3Z9-F1
#
_entry.id   AF-A0A938X3Z9-F1
#
_cell.length_a   1.000
_cell.length_b   1.000
_cell.length_c   1.000
_cell.angle_alpha   90.00
_cell.angle_beta   90.00
_cell.angle_gamma   90.00
#
_symmetry.space_group_name_H-M   'P 1'
#
loop_
_entity.id
_entity.type
_entity.pdbx_description
1 polymer ?
#
loop_
_entity_poly.entity_id
_entity_poly.type
_entity_poly.pdbx_seq_one_letter_code
_entity_poly.pdbx_strand_id
1 'polypeptide(L)' 'MKLSDLFRRPNGEKEPCLECQTLMLNINYGHNRELMKKCRRLEEYAIFVDTIRKNQAKG' A
#
# COMPACT_ATOMS: atom_id res chain seq x y z
N MET A 1 0.73 6.67 -10.79
CA MET A 1 1.65 7.29 -9.81
C MET A 1 3.07 7.20 -10.36
N LYS A 2 3.93 8.19 -10.12
CA LYS A 2 5.34 8.11 -10.53
C LYS A 2 6.13 7.43 -9.42
N LEU A 3 7.12 6.63 -9.76
CA LEU A 3 7.98 5.99 -8.77
C LEU A 3 8.73 7.05 -7.94
N SER A 4 9.13 8.15 -8.59
CA SER A 4 9.82 9.25 -7.93
C SER A 4 8.99 9.95 -6.84
N ASP A 5 7.66 9.82 -6.84
CA ASP A 5 6.78 10.38 -5.79
C ASP A 5 6.97 9.65 -4.45
N LEU A 6 7.51 8.42 -4.44
CA LEU A 6 7.67 7.58 -3.24
C LEU A 6 8.96 7.86 -2.46
N PHE A 7 9.91 8.61 -3.03
CA PHE A 7 11.22 8.84 -2.44
C PHE A 7 11.48 10.33 -2.22
N ARG A 8 12.12 10.66 -1.09
CA ARG A 8 12.58 12.03 -0.84
C ARG A 8 13.66 12.38 -1.86
N ARG A 9 13.48 13.46 -2.63
CA ARG A 9 14.46 13.94 -3.60
C ARG A 9 15.62 14.63 -2.86
N PRO A 10 16.84 14.04 -2.81
CA PRO A 10 17.90 14.52 -1.92
C PRO A 10 18.54 15.84 -2.37
N ASN A 11 18.45 16.20 -3.66
CA ASN A 11 19.23 17.31 -4.23
C ASN A 11 18.37 18.46 -4.82
N GLY A 12 17.06 18.49 -4.53
CA GLY A 12 16.14 19.46 -5.13
C GLY A 12 15.91 19.23 -6.62
N GLU A 13 14.67 18.93 -6.99
CA GLU A 13 14.03 19.08 -8.32
C GLU A 13 14.76 18.63 -9.60
N LYS A 14 15.91 17.96 -9.56
CA LYS A 14 16.48 17.37 -10.78
C LYS A 14 15.52 16.33 -11.34
N GLU A 15 15.16 16.51 -12.59
CA GLU A 15 14.32 15.56 -13.31
C GLU A 15 15.08 14.23 -13.42
N PRO A 16 14.47 13.10 -13.02
CA PRO A 16 15.12 11.80 -13.11
C PRO A 16 15.40 11.45 -14.58
N CYS A 17 16.51 10.76 -14.84
CA CYS A 17 16.85 10.26 -16.18
C CYS A 17 15.92 9.13 -16.66
N LEU A 18 15.16 8.52 -15.74
CA LEU A 18 14.13 7.51 -16.01
C LEU A 18 12.97 7.72 -15.03
N GLU A 19 11.75 7.76 -15.56
CA GLU A 19 10.54 7.79 -14.75
C GLU A 19 9.71 6.52 -15.00
N CYS A 20 9.34 5.84 -13.91
CA CYS A 20 8.56 4.60 -13.97
C CYS A 20 7.13 4.87 -13.51
N GLN A 21 6.17 4.34 -14.24
CA GLN A 21 4.79 4.28 -13.77
C GLN A 21 4.63 3.13 -12.78
N THR A 22 4.01 3.42 -11.63
CA THR A 22 3.76 2.43 -10.58
C THR A 22 2.29 2.15 -10.41
N LEU A 23 2.00 0.90 -10.00
CA LEU A 23 0.68 0.44 -9.56
C LEU A 23 0.69 0.26 -8.05
N MET A 24 -0.18 0.97 -7.34
CA MET A 24 -0.41 0.74 -5.92
C MET A 24 -1.55 -0.27 -5.73
N LEU A 25 -1.30 -1.30 -4.94
CA LEU A 25 -2.31 -2.29 -4.59
C LEU A 25 -2.90 -1.99 -3.22
N ASN A 26 -4.23 -2.00 -3.13
CA ASN A 26 -4.97 -1.89 -1.89
C ASN A 26 -4.85 -3.18 -1.06
N ILE A 27 -4.22 -3.09 0.11
CA ILE A 27 -4.04 -4.22 1.04
C ILE A 27 -5.07 -4.26 2.16
N ASN A 28 -6.07 -3.39 2.16
CA ASN A 28 -7.16 -3.46 3.12
C ASN A 28 -7.94 -4.77 2.94
N TYR A 29 -8.51 -5.27 4.03
CA TYR A 29 -9.26 -6.52 4.01
C TYR A 29 -10.35 -6.53 2.91
N GLY A 30 -10.45 -7.64 2.18
CA GLY A 30 -11.39 -7.82 1.07
C GLY A 30 -10.89 -7.38 -0.32
N HIS A 31 -9.78 -6.62 -0.39
CA HIS A 31 -9.17 -6.17 -1.65
C HIS A 31 -7.99 -7.06 -2.09
N ASN A 32 -7.60 -6.94 -3.38
CA ASN A 32 -6.49 -7.67 -4.00
C ASN A 32 -6.42 -9.15 -3.58
N ARG A 33 -7.53 -9.88 -3.74
CA ARG A 33 -7.72 -11.25 -3.22
C ARG A 33 -6.63 -12.23 -3.66
N GLU A 34 -6.16 -12.12 -4.89
CA GLU A 34 -5.08 -12.97 -5.39
C GLU A 34 -3.73 -12.70 -4.69
N LEU A 35 -3.45 -11.45 -4.30
CA LEU A 35 -2.28 -11.12 -3.48
C LEU A 35 -2.42 -11.74 -2.08
N MET A 36 -3.59 -11.63 -1.47
CA MET A 36 -3.86 -12.18 -0.13
C MET A 36 -3.72 -13.70 -0.09
N LYS A 37 -4.30 -14.40 -1.08
CA LYS A 37 -4.16 -15.87 -1.22
C LYS A 37 -2.70 -16.32 -1.31
N LYS A 38 -1.82 -15.51 -1.90
CA LYS A 38 -0.39 -15.82 -2.05
C LYS A 38 0.42 -15.47 -0.80
N CYS A 39 -0.10 -14.66 0.12
CA CYS A 39 0.63 -14.20 1.30
C CYS A 39 -0.27 -14.19 2.54
N ARG A 40 -0.35 -15.34 3.21
CA ARG A 40 -1.16 -15.54 4.42
C ARG A 40 -0.90 -14.51 5.53
N ARG A 41 0.37 -14.16 5.80
CA ARG A 41 0.70 -13.16 6.83
C ARG A 41 0.12 -11.79 6.52
N LEU A 42 0.10 -11.40 5.23
CA LEU A 42 -0.47 -10.12 4.81
C LEU A 42 -2.00 -10.13 4.95
N GLU A 43 -2.65 -11.25 4.62
CA GLU A 43 -4.08 -11.43 4.82
C GLU A 43 -4.48 -11.34 6.30
N GLU A 44 -3.76 -12.07 7.18
CA GLU A 44 -3.98 -12.03 8.63
C GLU A 44 -3.80 -10.61 9.19
N TYR A 45 -2.77 -9.89 8.74
CA TYR A 45 -2.56 -8.49 9.09
C TYR A 45 -3.73 -7.59 8.63
N ALA A 46 -4.21 -7.75 7.39
CA ALA A 46 -5.31 -6.97 6.86
C ALA A 46 -6.61 -7.19 7.65
N ILE A 47 -6.91 -8.44 8.03
CA ILE A 47 -8.05 -8.79 8.89
C ILE A 47 -7.92 -8.13 10.26
N PHE A 48 -6.72 -8.19 10.87
CA PHE A 48 -6.46 -7.59 12.17
C PHE A 48 -6.72 -6.08 12.18
N VAL A 49 -6.16 -5.35 11.20
CA VAL A 49 -6.34 -3.90 11.07
C VAL A 49 -7.81 -3.54 10.81
N ASP A 50 -8.51 -4.27 9.95
CA ASP A 50 -9.94 -4.08 9.69
C ASP A 50 -10.77 -4.26 10.97
N THR A 51 -10.43 -5.27 11.78
CA THR A 51 -11.08 -5.52 13.08
C THR A 51 -10.87 -4.35 14.05
N ILE A 52 -9.65 -3.82 14.17
CA ILE A 52 -9.38 -2.65 15.01
C ILE A 52 -10.24 -1.46 14.57
N ARG A 53 -10.24 -1.14 13.28
CA ARG A 53 -10.99 0.00 12.73
C ARG A 53 -12.49 -0.13 12.98
N LYS A 54 -13.05 -1.33 12.79
CA LYS A 54 -14.47 -1.61 13.08
C LYS A 54 -14.82 -1.45 14.55
N ASN A 55 -13.91 -1.78 15.47
CA ASN A 55 -14.14 -1.57 16.89
C ASN A 55 -14.00 -0.09 17.28
N GLN A 56 -13.03 0.64 16.71
CA GLN A 56 -12.88 2.08 16.92
C GLN A 56 -14.09 2.88 16.44
N ALA A 57 -14.74 2.47 15.35
CA ALA A 57 -15.92 3.14 14.81
C ALA A 57 -17.22 2.88 15.60
N LYS A 58 -17.22 1.90 16.52
CA LYS A 58 -18.38 1.55 17.36
C LYS A 58 -18.37 2.25 18.72
N GLY A 59 -17.22 2.78 19.15
CA GLY A 59 -17.08 3.58 20.37
C GLY A 59 -17.12 5.06 20.05
#